data_AF-A0A6S4QJP8-F1
#
_entry.id   AF-A0A6S4QJP8-F1
#
_cell.length_a   1.000
_cell.length_b   1.000
_cell.length_c   1.000
_cell.angle_alpha   90.00
_cell.angle_beta   90.00
_cell.angle_gamma   90.00
#
_symmetry.space_group_name_H-M   'P 1'
#
loop_
_entity.id
_entity.type
_entity.pdbx_description
1 polymer ?
#
loop_
_entity_poly.entity_id
_entity_poly.type
_entity_poly.pdbx_seq_one_letter_code
_entity_poly.pdbx_strand_id
1 'polypeptide(L)'
;MASLKIFINHTEIAFTLETEKNAFEVVTGILTWIKERNLMLSSLKIDNKTVLYPPLAEELKRLELEKIATIDCEAVNVSTYSASLCLTAGEELAILAQALSESHLKTYMEQISKKLTWIRHALLQSSTMLALTQLFMPIIQLLKELESHLYKISRGETPFNKAAIDTLISQALTLLNDHFLLLQTRALTHDLKLLEKIKSDPTYTKEDILTFTTHLKYETYPLLETMGKWTSKIATYFQQDKTPLALALLTDLTGAISLFLTIYNLDTDNKAKKADIVEATKPLEAILKQIVTAFEAEDYVEVSDLLEYELTPILSQFTEKLPKPPNKVQAITEKARSSQAPTAL
;
A
#
# COMPACT_ATOMS: atom_id res chain seq x y z
N MET A 1 11.96 1.72 -40.90
CA MET A 1 10.85 1.39 -39.99
C MET A 1 11.31 1.76 -38.60
N ALA A 2 10.52 2.53 -37.83
CA ALA A 2 10.85 2.75 -36.43
C ALA A 2 10.69 1.42 -35.71
N SER A 3 11.73 0.95 -35.01
CA SER A 3 11.61 -0.25 -34.18
C SER A 3 10.75 0.10 -32.97
N LEU A 4 9.69 -0.67 -32.73
CA LEU A 4 8.92 -0.60 -31.49
C LEU A 4 9.89 -0.71 -30.30
N LYS A 5 9.82 0.24 -29.38
CA LYS A 5 10.57 0.21 -28.12
C LYS A 5 9.63 -0.03 -26.96
N ILE A 6 9.99 -0.94 -26.08
CA ILE A 6 9.21 -1.24 -24.89
C ILE A 6 10.01 -0.81 -23.67
N PHE A 7 9.34 -0.10 -22.78
CA PHE A 7 9.89 0.38 -21.52
C PHE A 7 9.10 -0.22 -20.37
N ILE A 8 9.81 -0.67 -19.34
CA ILE A 8 9.21 -1.01 -18.05
C ILE A 8 9.86 -0.12 -17.00
N ASN A 9 9.06 0.72 -16.36
CA ASN A 9 9.51 1.77 -15.45
C ASN A 9 10.64 2.59 -16.09
N HIS A 10 10.37 3.17 -17.26
CA HIS A 10 11.31 4.03 -18.00
C HIS A 10 12.62 3.37 -18.46
N THR A 11 12.78 2.06 -18.25
CA THR A 11 13.93 1.32 -18.77
C THR A 11 13.54 0.57 -20.03
N GLU A 12 14.25 0.85 -21.13
CA GLU A 12 14.10 0.10 -22.39
C GLU A 12 14.46 -1.36 -22.16
N ILE A 13 13.53 -2.27 -22.46
CA ILE A 13 13.76 -3.71 -22.39
C ILE A 13 14.12 -4.24 -23.78
N ALA A 14 15.04 -5.19 -23.82
CA ALA A 14 15.30 -5.97 -25.01
C ALA A 14 14.12 -6.91 -25.24
N PHE A 15 13.17 -6.48 -26.07
CA PHE A 15 12.00 -7.26 -26.44
C PHE A 15 12.01 -7.51 -27.94
N THR A 16 11.84 -8.77 -28.33
CA THR A 16 11.74 -9.17 -29.73
C THR A 16 10.31 -9.66 -29.97
N LEU A 17 9.67 -9.13 -31.00
CA LEU A 17 8.37 -9.64 -31.44
C LEU A 17 8.59 -11.04 -32.04
N GLU A 18 7.90 -12.04 -31.51
CA GLU A 18 7.97 -13.41 -32.01
C GLU A 18 6.73 -13.74 -32.85
N THR A 19 5.56 -13.66 -32.20
CA THR A 19 4.28 -14.07 -32.80
C THR A 19 3.19 -13.02 -32.65
N GLU A 20 3.48 -11.92 -31.94
CA GLU A 20 2.53 -10.88 -31.60
C GLU A 20 2.11 -10.08 -32.83
N LYS A 21 0.81 -9.96 -33.04
CA LYS A 21 0.21 -9.33 -34.23
C LYS A 21 -0.26 -7.90 -34.00
N ASN A 22 -0.49 -7.53 -32.76
CA ASN A 22 -1.10 -6.27 -32.36
C ASN A 22 -0.64 -5.85 -30.97
N ALA A 23 -0.91 -4.60 -30.60
CA ALA A 23 -0.50 -4.06 -29.30
C ALA A 23 -1.11 -4.84 -28.13
N PHE A 24 -2.30 -5.42 -28.30
CA PHE A 24 -2.95 -6.21 -27.25
C PHE A 24 -2.14 -7.46 -26.89
N GLU A 25 -1.61 -8.18 -27.88
CA GLU A 25 -0.77 -9.36 -27.66
C GLU A 25 0.55 -8.99 -26.96
N VAL A 26 1.21 -7.92 -27.39
CA VAL A 26 2.43 -7.40 -26.74
C VAL A 26 2.17 -7.01 -25.29
N VAL A 27 1.13 -6.21 -25.03
CA VAL A 27 0.76 -5.79 -23.67
C VAL A 27 0.36 -6.98 -22.82
N THR A 28 -0.30 -8.00 -23.37
CA THR A 28 -0.66 -9.23 -22.65
C THR A 28 0.58 -10.04 -22.26
N GLY A 29 1.58 -10.12 -23.13
CA GLY A 29 2.89 -10.72 -22.82
C GLY A 29 3.58 -9.99 -21.67
N ILE A 30 3.66 -8.66 -21.74
CA ILE A 30 4.23 -7.82 -20.67
C ILE A 30 3.47 -8.02 -19.36
N LEU A 31 2.14 -8.06 -19.39
CA LEU A 31 1.31 -8.28 -18.20
C LEU A 31 1.51 -9.65 -17.57
N THR A 32 1.71 -10.67 -18.40
CA THR A 32 2.03 -12.02 -17.93
C THR A 32 3.37 -12.01 -17.20
N TRP A 33 4.39 -11.39 -17.81
CA TRP A 33 5.72 -11.22 -17.22
C TRP A 33 5.69 -10.43 -15.90
N ILE A 34 4.91 -9.34 -15.84
CA ILE A 34 4.68 -8.52 -14.64
C ILE A 34 4.04 -9.39 -13.54
N LYS A 35 3.02 -10.16 -13.88
CA LYS A 35 2.27 -10.98 -12.92
C LYS A 35 3.10 -12.12 -12.34
N GLU A 36 3.91 -12.80 -13.17
CA GLU A 36 4.83 -13.86 -12.71
C GLU A 36 5.84 -13.35 -11.68
N ARG A 37 6.21 -12.08 -11.79
CA ARG A 37 7.10 -11.38 -10.85
C ARG A 37 6.38 -10.70 -9.70
N ASN A 38 5.08 -10.96 -9.55
CA ASN A 38 4.27 -10.46 -8.44
C ASN A 38 4.19 -8.92 -8.42
N LEU A 39 4.22 -8.32 -9.61
CA LEU A 39 4.04 -6.91 -9.86
C LEU A 39 2.62 -6.64 -10.38
N MET A 40 2.22 -5.39 -10.34
CA MET A 40 0.98 -4.85 -10.86
C MET A 40 1.29 -3.73 -11.83
N LEU A 41 0.60 -3.71 -12.96
CA LEU A 41 0.64 -2.58 -13.89
C LEU A 41 -0.09 -1.38 -13.25
N SER A 42 0.62 -0.30 -12.96
CA SER A 42 0.04 0.96 -12.47
C SER A 42 -0.33 1.91 -13.59
N SER A 43 0.45 1.93 -14.68
CA SER A 43 0.12 2.71 -15.87
C SER A 43 0.66 2.07 -17.14
N LEU A 44 -0.02 2.35 -18.25
CA LEU A 44 0.38 1.97 -19.60
C LEU A 44 0.31 3.21 -20.47
N LYS A 45 1.38 3.50 -21.20
CA LYS A 45 1.45 4.59 -22.18
C LYS A 45 1.85 4.01 -23.52
N ILE A 46 1.11 4.35 -24.56
CA ILE A 46 1.47 4.03 -25.94
C ILE A 46 1.70 5.36 -26.66
N ASP A 47 2.89 5.56 -27.20
CA ASP A 47 3.32 6.83 -27.81
C ASP A 47 3.04 8.05 -26.91
N ASN A 48 3.43 7.95 -25.63
CA ASN A 48 3.21 8.93 -24.55
C ASN A 48 1.74 9.21 -24.19
N LYS A 49 0.77 8.46 -24.74
CA LYS A 49 -0.64 8.58 -24.36
C LYS A 49 -1.00 7.52 -23.34
N THR A 50 -1.50 7.94 -22.19
CA THR A 50 -2.00 7.03 -21.15
C THR A 50 -3.19 6.24 -21.68
N VAL A 51 -3.09 4.92 -21.59
CA VAL A 51 -4.13 3.97 -21.94
C VAL A 51 -4.67 3.37 -20.64
N LEU A 52 -6.00 3.43 -20.44
CA LEU A 52 -6.64 2.81 -19.30
C LEU A 52 -6.70 1.29 -19.49
N TYR A 53 -6.18 0.53 -18.54
CA TYR A 53 -6.21 -0.93 -18.53
C TYR A 53 -6.72 -1.45 -17.17
N PRO A 54 -7.67 -2.40 -17.09
CA PRO A 54 -8.57 -2.90 -18.15
C PRO A 54 -9.87 -2.06 -18.13
N PRO A 55 -10.31 -1.42 -19.23
CA PRO A 55 -10.92 -2.10 -20.37
C PRO A 55 -10.73 -1.34 -21.70
N LEU A 56 -9.73 -1.69 -22.52
CA LEU A 56 -9.55 -1.20 -23.90
C LEU A 56 -8.98 -2.28 -24.84
N ALA A 57 -9.26 -3.56 -24.56
CA ALA A 57 -8.75 -4.69 -25.34
C ALA A 57 -9.06 -4.55 -26.84
N GLU A 58 -10.24 -4.03 -27.19
CA GLU A 58 -10.63 -3.81 -28.58
C GLU A 58 -9.90 -2.64 -29.25
N GLU A 59 -9.54 -1.59 -28.50
CA GLU A 59 -8.73 -0.50 -29.05
C GLU A 59 -7.29 -0.97 -29.28
N LEU A 60 -6.72 -1.70 -28.32
CA LEU A 60 -5.38 -2.27 -28.44
C LEU A 60 -5.25 -3.28 -29.59
N LYS A 61 -6.30 -4.08 -29.86
CA LYS A 61 -6.34 -5.01 -31.01
C LYS A 61 -6.32 -4.29 -32.37
N ARG A 62 -6.81 -3.05 -32.44
CA ARG A 62 -6.87 -2.25 -33.68
C ARG A 62 -5.58 -1.48 -33.96
N LEU A 63 -4.68 -1.39 -32.99
CA LEU A 63 -3.41 -0.71 -33.16
C LEU A 63 -2.42 -1.65 -33.86
N GLU A 64 -2.05 -1.29 -35.08
CA GLU A 64 -0.99 -1.94 -35.85
C GLU A 64 0.38 -1.65 -35.21
N LEU A 65 1.17 -2.69 -34.95
CA LEU A 65 2.47 -2.57 -34.29
C LEU A 65 3.44 -1.66 -35.04
N GLU A 66 3.36 -1.65 -36.37
CA GLU A 66 4.22 -0.82 -37.24
C GLU A 66 4.03 0.69 -37.02
N LYS A 67 2.89 1.09 -36.46
CA LYS A 67 2.54 2.50 -36.18
C LYS A 67 2.89 2.92 -34.76
N ILE A 68 3.31 1.99 -33.91
CA ILE A 68 3.64 2.26 -32.51
C ILE A 68 5.15 2.44 -32.39
N ALA A 69 5.57 3.59 -31.88
CA ALA A 69 6.98 3.85 -31.59
C ALA A 69 7.34 3.34 -30.20
N THR A 70 6.49 3.58 -29.20
CA THR A 70 6.79 3.24 -27.80
C THR A 70 5.61 2.64 -27.05
N ILE A 71 5.91 1.65 -26.21
CA ILE A 71 5.05 1.16 -25.13
C ILE A 71 5.82 1.35 -23.83
N ASP A 72 5.32 2.16 -22.91
CA ASP A 72 5.91 2.39 -21.59
C ASP A 72 4.93 1.92 -20.51
N CYS A 73 5.38 0.98 -19.68
CA CYS A 73 4.61 0.38 -18.61
C CYS A 73 5.22 0.76 -17.27
N GLU A 74 4.43 1.31 -16.36
CA GLU A 74 4.83 1.43 -14.96
C GLU A 74 4.32 0.20 -14.21
N ALA A 75 5.24 -0.52 -13.56
CA ALA A 75 4.95 -1.74 -12.81
C ALA A 75 5.43 -1.57 -11.37
N VAL A 76 4.54 -1.85 -10.43
CA VAL A 76 4.75 -1.64 -8.99
C VAL A 76 4.48 -2.92 -8.22
N ASN A 77 5.04 -3.07 -7.02
CA ASN A 77 4.74 -4.22 -6.18
C ASN A 77 3.26 -4.19 -5.77
N VAL A 78 2.65 -5.37 -5.64
CA VAL A 78 1.26 -5.53 -5.18
C VAL A 78 1.02 -4.78 -3.86
N SER A 79 2.00 -4.81 -2.96
CA SER A 79 2.06 -4.11 -1.68
C SER A 79 1.90 -2.60 -1.83
N THR A 80 2.81 -1.95 -2.55
CA THR A 80 2.85 -0.51 -2.81
C THR A 80 1.58 -0.06 -3.53
N TYR A 81 1.15 -0.83 -4.53
CA TYR A 81 -0.08 -0.54 -5.27
C TYR A 81 -1.31 -0.57 -4.37
N SER A 82 -1.45 -1.63 -3.57
CA SER A 82 -2.58 -1.81 -2.65
C SER A 82 -2.62 -0.71 -1.59
N ALA A 83 -1.47 -0.36 -1.00
CA ALA A 83 -1.38 0.71 -0.02
C ALA A 83 -1.73 2.08 -0.63
N SER A 84 -1.19 2.37 -1.83
CA SER A 84 -1.50 3.61 -2.56
C SER A 84 -2.98 3.70 -2.91
N LEU A 85 -3.60 2.63 -3.42
CA LEU A 85 -5.03 2.61 -3.72
C LEU A 85 -5.88 2.91 -2.48
N CYS A 86 -5.55 2.32 -1.33
CA CYS A 86 -6.27 2.59 -0.08
C CYS A 86 -6.10 4.02 0.39
N LEU A 87 -4.89 4.57 0.31
CA LEU A 87 -4.61 5.96 0.68
C LEU A 87 -5.42 6.92 -0.21
N THR A 88 -5.33 6.77 -1.53
CA THR A 88 -6.08 7.61 -2.48
C THR A 88 -7.58 7.46 -2.30
N ALA A 89 -8.09 6.25 -2.02
CA ALA A 89 -9.50 6.04 -1.71
C ALA A 89 -9.94 6.83 -0.45
N GLY A 90 -9.09 6.88 0.58
CA GLY A 90 -9.32 7.68 1.79
C GLY A 90 -9.30 9.19 1.53
N GLU A 91 -8.30 9.67 0.79
CA GLU A 91 -8.18 11.08 0.38
C GLU A 91 -9.41 11.53 -0.43
N GLU A 92 -9.83 10.72 -1.40
CA GLU A 92 -10.97 11.02 -2.25
C GLU A 92 -12.29 11.03 -1.47
N LEU A 93 -12.41 10.17 -0.45
CA LEU A 93 -13.55 10.16 0.48
C LEU A 93 -13.56 11.41 1.37
N ALA A 94 -12.40 11.85 1.87
CA ALA A 94 -12.27 13.07 2.66
C ALA A 94 -12.59 14.33 1.83
N ILE A 95 -12.12 14.39 0.57
CA ILE A 95 -12.47 15.46 -0.37
C ILE A 95 -13.98 15.48 -0.62
N LEU A 96 -14.60 14.31 -0.80
CA LEU A 96 -16.05 14.21 -0.97
C LEU A 96 -16.78 14.75 0.27
N ALA A 97 -16.30 14.43 1.48
CA ALA A 97 -16.86 14.93 2.73
C ALA A 97 -16.90 16.47 2.78
N GLN A 98 -15.82 17.12 2.36
CA GLN A 98 -15.70 18.58 2.35
C GLN A 98 -16.58 19.23 1.27
N ALA A 99 -16.72 18.58 0.12
CA ALA A 99 -17.44 19.14 -1.03
C ALA A 99 -18.97 18.95 -0.96
N LEU A 100 -19.50 18.00 -0.19
CA LEU A 100 -20.93 17.66 -0.22
C LEU A 100 -21.84 18.78 0.34
N SER A 101 -22.76 19.26 -0.50
CA SER A 101 -23.85 20.19 -0.16
C SER A 101 -25.16 19.77 -0.85
N GLU A 102 -26.30 20.31 -0.40
CA GLU A 102 -27.60 20.03 -1.03
C GLU A 102 -27.64 20.42 -2.52
N SER A 103 -27.07 21.58 -2.89
CA SER A 103 -27.02 22.03 -4.28
C SER A 103 -26.13 21.16 -5.16
N HIS A 104 -25.02 20.65 -4.61
CA HIS A 104 -24.14 19.71 -5.31
C HIS A 104 -24.82 18.38 -5.57
N LEU A 105 -25.60 17.85 -4.61
CA LEU A 105 -26.29 16.57 -4.77
C LEU A 105 -27.30 16.59 -5.92
N LYS A 106 -28.09 17.66 -6.06
CA LYS A 106 -29.07 17.76 -7.16
C LYS A 106 -28.40 17.84 -8.53
N THR A 107 -27.21 18.42 -8.62
CA THR A 107 -26.52 18.69 -9.89
C THR A 107 -25.54 17.59 -10.30
N TYR A 108 -24.87 16.97 -9.33
CA TYR A 108 -23.69 16.12 -9.57
C TYR A 108 -23.81 14.70 -9.00
N MET A 109 -25.03 14.23 -8.68
CA MET A 109 -25.23 12.90 -8.08
C MET A 109 -24.59 11.77 -8.89
N GLU A 110 -24.65 11.83 -10.23
CA GLU A 110 -24.02 10.81 -11.09
C GLU A 110 -22.50 10.76 -10.90
N GLN A 111 -21.84 11.92 -10.82
CA GLN A 111 -20.39 12.01 -10.62
C GLN A 111 -20.01 11.52 -9.20
N ILE A 112 -20.81 11.88 -8.20
CA ILE A 112 -20.64 11.42 -6.82
C ILE A 112 -20.78 9.90 -6.73
N SER A 113 -21.79 9.31 -7.38
CA SER A 113 -21.98 7.85 -7.43
C SER A 113 -20.83 7.14 -8.15
N LYS A 114 -20.34 7.68 -9.27
CA LYS A 114 -19.14 7.16 -9.96
C LYS A 114 -17.92 7.19 -9.03
N LYS A 115 -17.71 8.28 -8.29
CA LYS A 115 -16.61 8.43 -7.34
C LYS A 115 -16.72 7.43 -6.19
N LEU A 116 -17.89 7.28 -5.57
CA LEU A 116 -18.12 6.29 -4.51
C LEU A 116 -17.94 4.85 -5.00
N THR A 117 -18.37 4.56 -6.22
CA THR A 117 -18.15 3.25 -6.86
C THR A 117 -16.66 2.98 -7.07
N TRP A 118 -15.91 3.97 -7.56
CA TRP A 118 -14.46 3.86 -7.70
C TRP A 118 -13.78 3.63 -6.34
N ILE A 119 -14.11 4.40 -5.30
CA ILE A 119 -13.57 4.23 -3.94
C ILE A 119 -13.81 2.79 -3.45
N ARG A 120 -15.05 2.28 -3.56
CA ARG A 120 -15.35 0.89 -3.17
C ARG A 120 -14.55 -0.14 -3.95
N HIS A 121 -14.41 0.04 -5.26
CA HIS A 121 -13.62 -0.86 -6.09
C HIS A 121 -12.15 -0.85 -5.71
N ALA A 122 -11.57 0.34 -5.48
CA ALA A 122 -10.17 0.48 -5.04
C ALA A 122 -9.93 -0.23 -3.70
N LEU A 123 -10.81 -0.04 -2.72
CA LEU A 123 -10.74 -0.69 -1.41
C LEU A 123 -10.92 -2.21 -1.51
N LEU A 124 -11.87 -2.69 -2.32
CA LEU A 124 -12.10 -4.12 -2.52
C LEU A 124 -10.92 -4.78 -3.23
N GLN A 125 -10.36 -4.11 -4.25
CA GLN A 125 -9.21 -4.59 -5.00
C GLN A 125 -7.97 -4.69 -4.11
N SER A 126 -7.65 -3.62 -3.37
CA SER A 126 -6.53 -3.58 -2.44
C SER A 126 -6.65 -4.65 -1.34
N SER A 127 -7.83 -4.75 -0.72
CA SER A 127 -8.06 -5.76 0.31
C SER A 127 -8.01 -7.19 -0.23
N THR A 128 -8.47 -7.45 -1.45
CA THR A 128 -8.38 -8.78 -2.07
C THR A 128 -6.93 -9.15 -2.36
N MET A 129 -6.14 -8.22 -2.89
CA MET A 129 -4.72 -8.42 -3.17
C MET A 129 -3.89 -8.78 -1.93
N LEU A 130 -4.28 -8.23 -0.77
CA LEU A 130 -3.60 -8.47 0.51
C LEU A 130 -4.29 -9.53 1.38
N ALA A 131 -5.32 -10.21 0.86
CA ALA A 131 -6.16 -11.18 1.59
C ALA A 131 -6.79 -10.61 2.89
N LEU A 132 -7.23 -9.36 2.84
CA LEU A 132 -7.86 -8.60 3.93
C LEU A 132 -9.35 -8.29 3.67
N THR A 133 -9.99 -8.94 2.70
CA THR A 133 -11.36 -8.62 2.25
C THR A 133 -12.35 -8.47 3.41
N GLN A 134 -12.33 -9.38 4.39
CA GLN A 134 -13.27 -9.37 5.52
C GLN A 134 -13.17 -8.10 6.37
N LEU A 135 -11.98 -7.53 6.53
CA LEU A 135 -11.77 -6.31 7.30
C LEU A 135 -12.31 -5.07 6.58
N PHE A 136 -12.35 -5.10 5.25
CA PHE A 136 -12.85 -3.98 4.45
C PHE A 136 -14.36 -4.03 4.26
N MET A 137 -15.02 -5.17 4.49
CA MET A 137 -16.47 -5.31 4.32
C MET A 137 -17.30 -4.27 5.11
N PRO A 138 -17.01 -3.96 6.38
CA PRO A 138 -17.70 -2.89 7.10
C PRO A 138 -17.59 -1.52 6.41
N ILE A 139 -16.41 -1.17 5.88
CA ILE A 139 -16.17 0.08 5.14
C ILE A 139 -17.01 0.08 3.86
N ILE A 140 -16.99 -1.02 3.10
CA ILE A 140 -17.78 -1.17 1.88
C ILE A 140 -19.28 -1.02 2.17
N GLN A 141 -19.77 -1.54 3.30
CA GLN A 141 -21.17 -1.41 3.70
C GLN A 141 -21.55 0.03 4.04
N LEU A 142 -20.70 0.74 4.80
CA LEU A 142 -20.90 2.16 5.09
C LEU A 142 -20.94 3.01 3.80
N LEU A 143 -20.07 2.72 2.84
CA LEU A 143 -20.06 3.43 1.55
C LEU A 143 -21.30 3.14 0.69
N LYS A 144 -21.88 1.93 0.79
CA LYS A 144 -23.17 1.60 0.15
C LYS A 144 -24.33 2.33 0.82
N GLU A 145 -24.33 2.38 2.15
CA GLU A 145 -25.33 3.12 2.91
C GLU A 145 -25.28 4.61 2.60
N LEU A 146 -24.08 5.19 2.58
CA LEU A 146 -23.84 6.57 2.16
C LEU A 146 -24.41 6.83 0.76
N GLU A 147 -24.05 6.02 -0.24
CA GLU A 147 -24.58 6.19 -1.60
C GLU A 147 -26.11 6.13 -1.64
N SER A 148 -26.72 5.17 -0.94
CA SER A 148 -28.18 5.05 -0.85
C SER A 148 -28.81 6.30 -0.23
N HIS A 149 -28.21 6.83 0.84
CA HIS A 149 -28.69 8.03 1.51
C HIS A 149 -28.60 9.26 0.60
N LEU A 150 -27.45 9.47 -0.06
CA LEU A 150 -27.25 10.56 -1.01
C LEU A 150 -28.24 10.48 -2.19
N TYR A 151 -28.54 9.28 -2.66
CA TYR A 151 -29.50 9.06 -3.75
C TYR A 151 -30.93 9.47 -3.36
N LYS A 152 -31.40 9.11 -2.16
CA LYS A 152 -32.70 9.53 -1.63
C LYS A 152 -32.79 11.05 -1.49
N ILE A 153 -31.73 11.69 -1.03
CA ILE A 153 -31.65 13.17 -0.96
C ILE A 153 -31.75 13.78 -2.35
N SER A 154 -31.01 13.25 -3.34
CA SER A 154 -31.01 13.80 -4.71
C SER A 154 -32.39 13.76 -5.37
N ARG A 155 -33.25 12.82 -4.97
CA ARG A 155 -34.63 12.67 -5.44
C ARG A 155 -35.67 13.42 -4.61
N GLY A 156 -35.26 14.06 -3.52
CA GLY A 156 -36.17 14.72 -2.58
C GLY A 156 -36.98 13.75 -1.71
N GLU A 157 -36.60 12.46 -1.63
CA GLU A 157 -37.27 11.46 -0.79
C GLU A 157 -36.92 11.66 0.70
N THR A 158 -35.77 12.26 1.00
CA THR A 158 -35.30 12.58 2.36
C THR A 158 -34.63 13.95 2.40
N PRO A 159 -34.76 14.72 3.50
CA PRO A 159 -34.09 16.00 3.63
C PRO A 159 -32.57 15.82 3.70
N PHE A 160 -31.82 16.81 3.22
CA PHE A 160 -30.37 16.85 3.37
C PHE A 160 -30.00 16.97 4.85
N ASN A 161 -29.26 15.99 5.36
CA ASN A 161 -28.74 16.00 6.72
C ASN A 161 -27.21 15.86 6.69
N LYS A 162 -26.51 16.99 6.80
CA LYS A 162 -25.05 17.04 6.77
C LYS A 162 -24.42 16.21 7.90
N ALA A 163 -24.98 16.26 9.11
CA ALA A 163 -24.45 15.51 10.26
C ALA A 163 -24.52 13.99 10.06
N ALA A 164 -25.61 13.48 9.47
CA ALA A 164 -25.75 12.05 9.17
C ALA A 164 -24.74 11.60 8.10
N ILE A 165 -24.57 12.40 7.04
CA ILE A 165 -23.57 12.17 5.98
C ILE A 165 -22.15 12.15 6.57
N ASP A 166 -21.82 13.17 7.36
CA ASP A 166 -20.49 13.30 7.96
C ASP A 166 -20.22 12.18 8.95
N THR A 167 -21.24 11.68 9.64
CA THR A 167 -21.12 10.51 10.53
C THR A 167 -20.73 9.26 9.74
N LEU A 168 -21.43 8.92 8.66
CA LEU A 168 -21.13 7.76 7.82
C LEU A 168 -19.72 7.85 7.22
N ILE A 169 -19.33 9.02 6.72
CA ILE A 169 -18.00 9.24 6.16
C ILE A 169 -16.92 9.12 7.25
N SER A 170 -17.13 9.74 8.41
CA SER A 170 -16.16 9.69 9.52
C SER A 170 -15.97 8.27 10.03
N GLN A 171 -17.03 7.47 10.11
CA GLN A 171 -16.94 6.04 10.45
C GLN A 171 -16.13 5.26 9.42
N ALA A 172 -16.37 5.48 8.13
CA ALA A 172 -15.63 4.83 7.05
C ALA A 172 -14.13 5.21 7.06
N LEU A 173 -13.81 6.49 7.24
CA LEU A 173 -12.42 6.98 7.36
C LEU A 173 -11.73 6.44 8.61
N THR A 174 -12.44 6.38 9.74
CA THR A 174 -11.91 5.81 10.99
C THR A 174 -11.54 4.34 10.77
N LEU A 175 -12.46 3.53 10.22
CA LEU A 175 -12.18 2.13 9.94
C LEU A 175 -11.05 1.93 8.92
N LEU A 176 -10.94 2.81 7.91
CA LEU A 176 -9.85 2.75 6.94
C LEU A 176 -8.49 3.00 7.62
N ASN A 177 -8.41 4.03 8.47
CA ASN A 177 -7.21 4.34 9.26
C ASN A 177 -6.87 3.22 10.25
N ASP A 178 -7.90 2.59 10.83
CA ASP A 178 -7.78 1.48 11.78
C ASP A 178 -7.30 0.19 11.13
N HIS A 179 -7.38 0.07 9.81
CA HIS A 179 -6.83 -1.07 9.07
C HIS A 179 -5.54 -0.72 8.35
N PHE A 180 -5.08 0.53 8.42
CA PHE A 180 -3.92 0.99 7.65
C PHE A 180 -2.61 0.35 8.09
N LEU A 181 -2.38 0.17 9.41
CA LEU A 181 -1.19 -0.53 9.89
C LEU A 181 -1.16 -1.97 9.37
N LEU A 182 -2.30 -2.65 9.41
CA LEU A 182 -2.39 -4.03 8.94
C LEU A 182 -2.17 -4.14 7.43
N LEU A 183 -2.71 -3.18 6.64
CA LEU A 183 -2.42 -3.07 5.21
C LEU A 183 -0.91 -2.97 4.96
N GLN A 184 -0.23 -2.02 5.62
CA GLN A 184 1.22 -1.83 5.49
C GLN A 184 2.00 -3.06 5.94
N THR A 185 1.59 -3.67 7.05
CA THR A 185 2.23 -4.89 7.59
C THR A 185 2.10 -6.05 6.60
N ARG A 186 0.93 -6.26 5.99
CA ARG A 186 0.71 -7.31 4.99
C ARG A 186 1.48 -7.05 3.69
N ALA A 187 1.46 -5.79 3.24
CA ALA A 187 2.24 -5.32 2.11
C ALA A 187 3.74 -5.65 2.28
N LEU A 188 4.34 -5.25 3.41
CA LEU A 188 5.75 -5.50 3.70
C LEU A 188 6.05 -6.99 3.93
N THR A 189 5.14 -7.74 4.55
CA THR A 189 5.29 -9.20 4.72
C THR A 189 5.36 -9.90 3.36
N HIS A 190 4.55 -9.43 2.41
CA HIS A 190 4.53 -9.95 1.06
C HIS A 190 5.84 -9.65 0.33
N ASP A 191 6.37 -8.44 0.45
CA ASP A 191 7.65 -8.06 -0.15
C ASP A 191 8.84 -8.77 0.50
N LEU A 192 8.78 -9.04 1.80
CA LEU A 192 9.78 -9.87 2.48
C LEU A 192 9.80 -11.30 1.92
N LYS A 193 8.63 -11.90 1.63
CA LYS A 193 8.55 -13.20 0.96
C LYS A 193 9.10 -13.17 -0.46
N LEU A 194 8.93 -12.04 -1.17
CA LEU A 194 9.51 -11.85 -2.49
C LEU A 194 11.04 -11.78 -2.41
N LEU A 195 11.60 -11.09 -1.42
CA LEU A 195 13.04 -11.06 -1.19
C LEU A 195 13.63 -12.47 -1.03
N GLU A 196 12.96 -13.35 -0.28
CA GLU A 196 13.42 -14.74 -0.11
C GLU A 196 13.43 -15.51 -1.43
N LYS A 197 12.45 -15.28 -2.31
CA LYS A 197 12.46 -15.84 -3.67
C LYS A 197 13.62 -15.28 -4.50
N ILE A 198 13.81 -13.96 -4.48
CA ILE A 198 14.91 -13.28 -5.18
C ILE A 198 16.27 -13.83 -4.74
N LYS A 199 16.49 -14.01 -3.43
CA LYS A 199 17.73 -14.60 -2.89
C LYS A 199 18.00 -16.02 -3.37
N SER A 200 16.95 -16.79 -3.64
CA SER A 200 17.05 -18.18 -4.10
C SER A 200 17.22 -18.31 -5.62
N ASP A 201 16.98 -17.24 -6.38
CA ASP A 201 16.98 -17.25 -7.83
C ASP A 201 18.35 -16.78 -8.37
N PRO A 202 19.08 -17.64 -9.13
CA PRO A 202 20.43 -17.33 -9.60
C PRO A 202 20.48 -16.21 -10.64
N THR A 203 19.34 -15.76 -11.17
CA THR A 203 19.27 -14.65 -12.12
C THR A 203 19.46 -13.28 -11.45
N TYR A 204 19.34 -13.19 -10.13
CA TYR A 204 19.53 -11.95 -9.38
C TYR A 204 20.96 -11.82 -8.84
N THR A 205 21.55 -10.65 -9.03
CA THR A 205 22.88 -10.34 -8.51
C THR A 205 22.81 -9.93 -7.04
N LYS A 206 23.97 -9.91 -6.37
CA LYS A 206 24.08 -9.34 -5.01
C LYS A 206 23.69 -7.85 -4.97
N GLU A 207 23.92 -7.10 -6.04
CA GLU A 207 23.52 -5.68 -6.13
C GLU A 207 21.99 -5.55 -6.19
N ASP A 208 21.30 -6.45 -6.89
CA ASP A 208 19.83 -6.47 -6.95
C ASP A 208 19.23 -6.79 -5.58
N ILE A 209 19.77 -7.80 -4.87
CA ILE A 209 19.35 -8.17 -3.52
C ILE A 209 19.55 -7.02 -2.53
N LEU A 210 20.73 -6.38 -2.58
CA LEU A 210 21.04 -5.22 -1.74
C LEU A 210 20.10 -4.05 -2.02
N THR A 211 19.81 -3.80 -3.29
CA THR A 211 18.89 -2.77 -3.74
C THR A 211 17.48 -3.02 -3.19
N PHE A 212 16.96 -4.23 -3.38
CA PHE A 212 15.63 -4.60 -2.89
C PHE A 212 15.53 -4.52 -1.37
N THR A 213 16.56 -5.00 -0.67
CA THR A 213 16.65 -4.92 0.80
C THR A 213 16.66 -3.47 1.30
N THR A 214 17.39 -2.61 0.60
CA THR A 214 17.44 -1.18 0.92
C THR A 214 16.08 -0.51 0.71
N HIS A 215 15.37 -0.87 -0.38
CA HIS A 215 14.01 -0.41 -0.64
C HIS A 215 13.03 -0.85 0.46
N LEU A 216 13.05 -2.13 0.84
CA LEU A 216 12.23 -2.65 1.94
C LEU A 216 12.42 -1.85 3.23
N LYS A 217 13.66 -1.49 3.57
CA LYS A 217 13.94 -0.65 4.75
C LYS A 217 13.30 0.73 4.63
N TYR A 218 13.29 1.35 3.45
CA TYR A 218 12.59 2.62 3.26
C TYR A 218 11.08 2.50 3.42
N GLU A 219 10.49 1.43 2.89
CA GLU A 219 9.05 1.17 3.00
C GLU A 219 8.61 0.89 4.46
N THR A 220 9.53 0.66 5.40
CA THR A 220 9.20 0.61 6.83
C THR A 220 9.03 1.98 7.49
N TYR A 221 9.43 3.09 6.84
CA TYR A 221 9.29 4.42 7.43
C TYR A 221 7.82 4.81 7.67
N PRO A 222 6.90 4.67 6.69
CA PRO A 222 5.47 4.89 6.93
C PRO A 222 4.86 3.92 7.96
N LEU A 223 5.43 2.72 8.11
CA LEU A 223 5.01 1.75 9.12
C LEU A 223 5.34 2.26 10.53
N LEU A 224 6.55 2.78 10.75
CA LEU A 224 6.97 3.35 12.05
C LEU A 224 6.06 4.50 12.48
N GLU A 225 5.75 5.42 11.57
CA GLU A 225 4.83 6.53 11.85
C GLU A 225 3.43 6.01 12.24
N THR A 226 2.94 5.00 11.52
CA THR A 226 1.62 4.41 11.79
C THR A 226 1.60 3.66 13.12
N MET A 227 2.67 2.93 13.46
CA MET A 227 2.81 2.26 14.76
C MET A 227 2.74 3.27 15.92
N GLY A 228 3.41 4.42 15.80
CA GLY A 228 3.34 5.48 16.81
C GLY A 228 1.97 6.14 16.96
N LYS A 229 1.13 6.17 15.91
CA LYS A 229 -0.28 6.60 16.04
C LYS A 229 -1.13 5.54 16.72
N TRP A 230 -0.80 4.27 16.52
CA TRP A 230 -1.54 3.14 17.06
C TRP A 230 -1.30 2.92 18.55
N THR A 231 -0.09 3.20 19.06
CA THR A 231 0.19 3.15 20.51
C THR A 231 -0.77 4.05 21.29
N SER A 232 -0.94 5.31 20.88
CA SER A 232 -1.89 6.24 21.51
C SER A 232 -3.35 5.77 21.38
N LYS A 233 -3.70 5.13 20.27
CA LYS A 233 -5.06 4.60 20.05
C LYS A 233 -5.36 3.39 20.95
N ILE A 234 -4.40 2.47 21.10
CA ILE A 234 -4.52 1.33 22.00
C ILE A 234 -4.68 1.83 23.44
N ALA A 235 -3.83 2.79 23.85
CA ALA A 235 -3.91 3.46 25.15
C ALA A 235 -5.32 4.05 25.40
N THR A 236 -5.86 4.78 24.42
CA THR A 236 -7.23 5.33 24.46
C THR A 236 -8.29 4.23 24.61
N TYR A 237 -8.15 3.08 23.94
CA TYR A 237 -9.12 1.99 24.06
C TYR A 237 -9.07 1.29 25.43
N PHE A 238 -7.90 1.14 26.04
CA PHE A 238 -7.82 0.68 27.42
C PHE A 238 -8.51 1.66 28.38
N GLN A 239 -8.28 2.98 28.22
CA GLN A 239 -8.91 4.02 29.05
C GLN A 239 -10.44 4.09 28.87
N GLN A 240 -10.97 3.70 27.71
CA GLN A 240 -12.40 3.69 27.39
C GLN A 240 -13.12 2.38 27.72
N ASP A 241 -12.47 1.45 28.44
CA ASP A 241 -13.01 0.10 28.72
C ASP A 241 -13.37 -0.68 27.43
N LYS A 242 -12.60 -0.44 26.36
CA LYS A 242 -12.71 -1.13 25.07
C LYS A 242 -11.61 -2.19 24.95
N THR A 243 -11.36 -2.93 26.02
CA THR A 243 -10.27 -3.90 26.14
C THR A 243 -10.19 -4.88 24.96
N PRO A 244 -11.27 -5.51 24.48
CA PRO A 244 -11.17 -6.42 23.32
C PRO A 244 -10.62 -5.75 22.05
N LEU A 245 -10.97 -4.48 21.81
CA LEU A 245 -10.46 -3.71 20.67
C LEU A 245 -9.00 -3.31 20.90
N ALA A 246 -8.63 -2.94 22.12
CA ALA A 246 -7.24 -2.63 22.49
C ALA A 246 -6.33 -3.85 22.26
N LEU A 247 -6.77 -5.04 22.68
CA LEU A 247 -6.03 -6.30 22.51
C LEU A 247 -5.86 -6.70 21.04
N ALA A 248 -6.90 -6.52 20.22
CA ALA A 248 -6.81 -6.77 18.78
C ALA A 248 -5.75 -5.86 18.14
N LEU A 249 -5.79 -4.55 18.42
CA LEU A 249 -4.81 -3.59 17.90
C LEU A 249 -3.40 -3.83 18.45
N LEU A 250 -3.27 -4.24 19.70
CA LEU A 250 -1.96 -4.59 20.30
C LEU A 250 -1.35 -5.82 19.61
N THR A 251 -2.16 -6.81 19.26
CA THR A 251 -1.72 -7.97 18.47
C THR A 251 -1.20 -7.55 17.09
N ASP A 252 -1.91 -6.67 16.40
CA ASP A 252 -1.48 -6.14 15.11
C ASP A 252 -0.20 -5.29 15.23
N LEU A 253 -0.09 -4.46 16.28
CA LEU A 253 1.11 -3.67 16.58
C LEU A 253 2.33 -4.56 16.84
N THR A 254 2.20 -5.62 17.64
CA THR A 254 3.31 -6.56 17.88
C THR A 254 3.75 -7.26 16.60
N GLY A 255 2.82 -7.62 15.72
CA GLY A 255 3.12 -8.14 14.39
C GLY A 255 3.90 -7.14 13.53
N ALA A 256 3.49 -5.87 13.54
CA ALA A 256 4.17 -4.79 12.83
C ALA A 256 5.60 -4.54 13.38
N ILE A 257 5.78 -4.51 14.70
CA ILE A 257 7.09 -4.39 15.36
C ILE A 257 7.99 -5.56 14.97
N SER A 258 7.49 -6.80 15.02
CA SER A 258 8.24 -7.98 14.63
C SER A 258 8.68 -7.93 13.16
N LEU A 259 7.80 -7.49 12.27
CA LEU A 259 8.11 -7.34 10.85
C LEU A 259 9.14 -6.23 10.62
N PHE A 260 8.97 -5.07 11.28
CA PHE A 260 9.93 -3.98 11.25
C PHE A 260 11.32 -4.46 11.67
N LEU A 261 11.43 -5.13 12.81
CA LEU A 261 12.70 -5.65 13.30
C LEU A 261 13.31 -6.68 12.35
N THR A 262 12.49 -7.50 11.71
CA THR A 262 12.96 -8.45 10.69
C THR A 262 13.57 -7.73 9.50
N ILE A 263 12.88 -6.71 8.97
CA ILE A 263 13.35 -5.92 7.82
C ILE A 263 14.57 -5.07 8.18
N TYR A 264 14.56 -4.46 9.37
CA TYR A 264 15.67 -3.65 9.88
C TYR A 264 16.97 -4.46 9.98
N ASN A 265 16.85 -5.73 10.37
CA ASN A 265 17.97 -6.68 10.49
C ASN A 265 18.42 -7.33 9.17
N LEU A 266 17.72 -7.10 8.05
CA LEU A 266 18.20 -7.55 6.75
C LEU A 266 19.58 -6.94 6.48
N ASP A 267 20.51 -7.71 5.91
CA ASP A 267 21.84 -7.23 5.49
C ASP A 267 22.90 -7.05 6.60
N THR A 268 22.80 -7.83 7.69
CA THR A 268 23.76 -7.81 8.83
C THR A 268 24.99 -8.71 8.63
N ASP A 269 25.53 -8.81 7.42
CA ASP A 269 26.82 -9.48 7.17
C ASP A 269 28.00 -8.70 7.75
N ASN A 270 27.80 -7.42 8.09
CA ASN A 270 28.78 -6.59 8.78
C ASN A 270 28.59 -6.63 10.31
N LYS A 271 29.58 -7.20 11.01
CA LYS A 271 29.60 -7.29 12.48
C LYS A 271 29.44 -5.94 13.20
N ALA A 272 29.98 -4.85 12.65
CA ALA A 272 29.86 -3.52 13.26
C ALA A 272 28.41 -2.99 13.18
N LYS A 273 27.77 -3.10 12.00
CA LYS A 273 26.35 -2.75 11.83
C LYS A 273 25.43 -3.59 12.70
N LYS A 274 25.76 -4.86 12.93
CA LYS A 274 24.99 -5.74 13.82
C LYS A 274 25.05 -5.27 15.28
N ALA A 275 26.21 -4.81 15.75
CA ALA A 275 26.34 -4.27 17.11
C ALA A 275 25.50 -2.99 17.29
N ASP A 276 25.52 -2.09 16.30
CA ASP A 276 24.73 -0.85 16.32
C ASP A 276 23.21 -1.12 16.37
N ILE A 277 22.74 -2.13 15.61
CA ILE A 277 21.32 -2.53 15.63
C ILE A 277 20.93 -3.15 16.97
N VAL A 278 21.77 -4.01 17.54
CA VAL A 278 21.53 -4.57 18.89
C VAL A 278 21.44 -3.45 19.91
N GLU A 279 22.34 -2.47 19.87
CA GLU A 279 22.28 -1.32 20.79
C GLU A 279 21.02 -0.48 20.56
N ALA A 280 20.64 -0.23 19.30
CA ALA A 280 19.46 0.53 18.95
C ALA A 280 18.14 -0.16 19.37
N THR A 281 18.14 -1.49 19.53
CA THR A 281 16.95 -2.27 19.89
C THR A 281 16.80 -2.52 21.40
N LYS A 282 17.84 -2.26 22.22
CA LYS A 282 17.76 -2.42 23.68
C LYS A 282 16.63 -1.62 24.34
N PRO A 283 16.39 -0.33 24.01
CA PRO A 283 15.28 0.41 24.61
C PRO A 283 13.93 -0.24 24.29
N LEU A 284 13.77 -0.73 23.04
CA LEU A 284 12.57 -1.41 22.60
C LEU A 284 12.37 -2.74 23.35
N GLU A 285 13.42 -3.54 23.53
CA GLU A 285 13.36 -4.77 24.32
C GLU A 285 12.94 -4.49 25.78
N ALA A 286 13.53 -3.45 26.39
CA ALA A 286 13.24 -3.06 27.77
C ALA A 286 11.79 -2.62 27.95
N ILE A 287 11.24 -1.82 27.03
CA ILE A 287 9.84 -1.38 27.13
C ILE A 287 8.85 -2.52 26.84
N LEU A 288 9.15 -3.41 25.89
CA LEU A 288 8.30 -4.57 25.59
C LEU A 288 8.20 -5.51 26.80
N LYS A 289 9.29 -5.70 27.56
CA LYS A 289 9.27 -6.47 28.82
C LYS A 289 8.40 -5.83 29.89
N GLN A 290 8.45 -4.50 30.02
CA GLN A 290 7.61 -3.76 30.96
C GLN A 290 6.14 -3.88 30.57
N ILE A 291 5.80 -3.71 29.28
CA ILE A 291 4.45 -3.89 28.77
C ILE A 291 3.94 -5.30 29.07
N VAL A 292 4.74 -6.35 28.84
CA VAL A 292 4.36 -7.73 29.17
C VAL A 292 4.11 -7.89 30.68
N THR A 293 4.98 -7.33 31.52
CA THR A 293 4.85 -7.41 32.99
C THR A 293 3.57 -6.73 33.48
N ALA A 294 3.29 -5.51 32.98
CA ALA A 294 2.06 -4.79 33.29
C ALA A 294 0.82 -5.54 32.80
N PHE A 295 0.92 -6.15 31.61
CA PHE A 295 -0.15 -6.96 31.03
C PHE A 295 -0.44 -8.23 31.85
N GLU A 296 0.59 -8.95 32.29
CA GLU A 296 0.47 -10.12 33.18
C GLU A 296 -0.14 -9.78 34.54
N ALA A 297 0.07 -8.54 35.01
CA ALA A 297 -0.55 -8.00 36.21
C ALA A 297 -1.97 -7.45 35.99
N GLU A 298 -2.49 -7.53 34.76
CA GLU A 298 -3.77 -6.93 34.35
C GLU A 298 -3.85 -5.40 34.59
N ASP A 299 -2.70 -4.72 34.67
CA ASP A 299 -2.60 -3.28 34.88
C ASP A 299 -2.69 -2.54 33.53
N TYR A 300 -3.92 -2.42 33.03
CA TYR A 300 -4.17 -1.76 31.74
C TYR A 300 -3.91 -0.25 31.75
N VAL A 301 -3.84 0.38 32.94
CA VAL A 301 -3.45 1.79 33.07
C VAL A 301 -1.96 1.91 32.80
N GLU A 302 -1.14 1.09 33.46
CA GLU A 302 0.31 1.04 33.20
C GLU A 302 0.60 0.65 31.75
N VAL A 303 -0.11 -0.34 31.18
CA VAL A 303 0.03 -0.69 29.75
C VAL A 303 -0.26 0.52 28.86
N SER A 304 -1.30 1.31 29.18
CA SER A 304 -1.66 2.53 28.46
C SER A 304 -0.53 3.55 28.47
N ASP A 305 0.03 3.82 29.66
CA ASP A 305 1.09 4.80 29.86
C ASP A 305 2.40 4.37 29.16
N LEU A 306 2.78 3.10 29.28
CA LEU A 306 3.95 2.54 28.60
C LEU A 306 3.82 2.59 27.08
N LEU A 307 2.62 2.39 26.53
CA LEU A 307 2.39 2.51 25.09
C LEU A 307 2.48 3.98 24.64
N GLU A 308 1.75 4.87 25.29
CA GLU A 308 1.62 6.26 24.87
C GLU A 308 2.93 7.04 25.05
N TYR A 309 3.52 6.98 26.24
CA TYR A 309 4.61 7.87 26.64
C TYR A 309 6.00 7.26 26.47
N GLU A 310 6.15 5.94 26.54
CA GLU A 310 7.47 5.29 26.51
C GLU A 310 7.77 4.62 25.16
N LEU A 311 6.82 3.86 24.60
CA LEU A 311 7.02 3.16 23.33
C LEU A 311 7.03 4.12 22.13
N THR A 312 6.15 5.12 22.10
CA THR A 312 6.04 6.07 20.97
C THR A 312 7.35 6.82 20.69
N PRO A 313 8.05 7.40 21.69
CA PRO A 313 9.35 8.02 21.47
C PRO A 313 10.42 7.05 21.00
N ILE A 314 10.43 5.80 21.51
CA ILE A 314 11.38 4.77 21.07
C ILE A 314 11.19 4.45 19.58
N LEU A 315 9.95 4.28 19.13
CA LEU A 315 9.65 4.03 17.70
C LEU A 315 10.10 5.20 16.83
N SER A 316 9.97 6.43 17.31
CA SER A 316 10.40 7.64 16.60
C SER A 316 11.93 7.76 16.49
N GLN A 317 12.71 7.20 17.41
CA GLN A 317 14.17 7.17 17.27
C GLN A 317 14.65 6.30 16.11
N PHE A 318 13.85 5.30 15.71
CA PHE A 318 14.20 4.46 14.55
C PHE A 318 14.02 5.20 13.22
N THR A 319 13.09 6.15 13.12
CA THR A 319 12.89 6.92 11.88
C THR A 319 14.09 7.82 11.58
N GLU A 320 14.74 8.37 12.62
CA GLU A 320 15.94 9.20 12.48
C GLU A 320 17.18 8.40 12.04
N LYS A 321 17.24 7.11 12.43
CA LYS A 321 18.37 6.21 12.15
C LYS A 321 18.24 5.46 10.82
N LEU A 322 17.05 5.42 10.23
CA LEU A 322 16.86 4.86 8.91
C LEU A 322 17.49 5.78 7.85
N PRO A 323 18.14 5.23 6.82
CA PRO A 323 18.56 6.05 5.70
C PRO A 323 17.33 6.77 5.13
N LYS A 324 17.44 8.09 4.92
CA LYS A 324 16.37 8.86 4.28
C LYS A 324 16.21 8.39 2.84
N PRO A 325 14.98 8.30 2.31
CA PRO A 325 14.78 7.86 0.93
C PRO A 325 15.58 8.77 0.00
N PRO A 326 16.48 8.24 -0.84
CA PRO A 326 17.05 9.03 -1.91
C PRO A 326 15.92 9.60 -2.79
N ASN A 327 16.04 10.85 -3.26
CA ASN A 327 15.29 11.34 -4.44
C ASN A 327 15.50 10.45 -5.69
N LYS A 328 16.43 9.48 -5.61
CA LYS A 328 16.82 8.49 -6.62
C LYS A 328 16.28 7.06 -6.37
N VAL A 329 15.37 6.83 -5.42
CA VAL A 329 14.78 5.48 -5.23
C VAL A 329 13.98 5.06 -6.45
N GLN A 330 13.38 5.99 -7.20
CA GLN A 330 12.87 5.71 -8.55
C GLN A 330 13.98 5.14 -9.43
N ALA A 331 15.13 5.83 -9.57
CA ALA A 331 16.27 5.37 -10.37
C ALA A 331 16.90 4.03 -9.95
N ILE A 332 16.79 3.64 -8.67
CA ILE A 332 17.39 2.40 -8.14
C ILE A 332 16.41 1.23 -8.20
N THR A 333 15.12 1.49 -7.95
CA THR A 333 14.06 0.51 -8.26
C THR A 333 14.03 0.26 -9.77
N GLU A 334 14.21 1.30 -10.57
CA GLU A 334 14.42 1.21 -12.03
C GLU A 334 15.68 0.42 -12.37
N LYS A 335 16.79 0.56 -11.64
CA LYS A 335 18.02 -0.21 -11.91
C LYS A 335 17.87 -1.71 -11.60
N ALA A 336 17.26 -2.09 -10.47
CA ALA A 336 16.94 -3.50 -10.14
C ALA A 336 15.76 -4.07 -10.95
N ARG A 337 14.95 -3.21 -11.57
CA ARG A 337 13.94 -3.57 -12.57
C ARG A 337 14.54 -3.66 -14.00
N SER A 338 15.66 -2.98 -14.25
CA SER A 338 16.37 -2.93 -15.54
C SER A 338 17.39 -4.04 -15.78
N SER A 339 17.88 -4.69 -14.72
CA SER A 339 18.87 -5.76 -14.78
C SER A 339 18.29 -7.12 -15.21
N GLN A 340 16.99 -7.19 -15.50
CA GLN A 340 16.33 -8.36 -16.09
C GLN A 340 15.81 -8.07 -17.51
N ALA A 341 16.73 -7.77 -18.43
CA ALA A 341 16.48 -8.13 -19.82
C ALA A 341 16.67 -9.66 -19.96
N PRO A 342 15.77 -10.38 -20.65
CA PRO A 342 15.94 -11.80 -20.86
C PRO A 342 17.22 -12.02 -21.67
N THR A 343 18.16 -12.76 -21.08
CA THR A 343 19.12 -13.48 -21.91
C THR A 343 18.32 -14.60 -22.56
N ALA A 344 18.05 -14.45 -23.85
CA ALA A 344 17.53 -15.43 -24.82
C ALA A 344 16.70 -16.59 -24.24
N LEU A 345 15.38 -16.55 -24.49
CA LEU A 345 14.61 -17.77 -24.77
C LEU A 345 14.58 -17.98 -26.28
#